data_AF-A0A809SFK5-F1
#
_entry.id   AF-A0A809SFK5-F1
#
_cell.length_a   1.000
_cell.length_b   1.000
_cell.length_c   1.000
_cell.angle_alpha   90.00
_cell.angle_beta   90.00
_cell.angle_gamma   90.00
#
_symmetry.space_group_name_H-M   'P 1'
#
loop_
_entity.id
_entity.type
_entity.pdbx_description
1 polymer ?
#
loop_
_entity_poly.entity_id
_entity_poly.type
_entity_poly.pdbx_seq_one_letter_code
_entity_poly.pdbx_strand_id
1 'polypeptide(L)'
;MDNISQFVDPNANFDENNPLREDAVFYRANNARGKTCELVDNTGNNLDATECNDILNSLVENDVFGFRTLSANGGDAIRMDRRESTHVQVGDDLYRLVVFRYQARIELF
;
A
#
# COMPACT_ATOMS: atom_id res chain seq x y z
N MET A 1 -33.47 -3.30 14.12
CA MET A 1 -32.69 -2.29 13.39
C MET A 1 -31.26 -2.79 13.41
N ASP A 2 -30.83 -3.19 12.24
CA ASP A 2 -29.88 -4.27 11.99
C ASP A 2 -28.47 -3.98 12.47
N ASN A 3 -27.91 -5.00 13.11
CA ASN A 3 -26.55 -5.07 13.59
C ASN A 3 -25.64 -5.27 12.38
N ILE A 4 -25.16 -4.18 11.77
CA ILE A 4 -24.11 -4.24 10.74
C ILE A 4 -22.77 -4.49 11.43
N SER A 5 -22.61 -5.72 11.94
CA SER A 5 -21.27 -6.29 12.08
C SER A 5 -20.73 -6.46 10.67
N GLN A 6 -19.98 -5.46 10.21
CA GLN A 6 -19.25 -5.48 8.96
C GLN A 6 -18.13 -6.52 9.09
N PHE A 7 -18.51 -7.80 8.96
CA PHE A 7 -17.58 -8.91 8.87
C PHE A 7 -16.81 -8.73 7.55
N VAL A 8 -15.65 -8.09 7.64
CA VAL A 8 -14.66 -8.13 6.58
C VAL A 8 -14.15 -9.58 6.54
N ASP A 9 -14.53 -10.32 5.50
CA ASP A 9 -14.04 -11.68 5.31
C ASP A 9 -12.51 -11.64 5.22
N PRO A 10 -11.77 -12.30 6.14
CA PRO A 10 -10.31 -12.29 6.15
C PRO A 10 -9.68 -12.98 4.92
N ASN A 11 -10.49 -13.62 4.08
CA ASN A 11 -10.11 -14.21 2.80
C ASN A 11 -10.58 -13.40 1.58
N ALA A 12 -11.34 -12.32 1.75
CA ALA A 12 -11.73 -11.50 0.62
C ALA A 12 -10.49 -10.86 -0.03
N ASN A 13 -10.42 -10.89 -1.36
CA ASN A 13 -9.31 -10.30 -2.08
C ASN A 13 -9.38 -8.77 -1.92
N PHE A 14 -8.25 -8.13 -1.59
CA PHE A 14 -8.20 -6.68 -1.45
C PHE A 14 -8.57 -5.98 -2.75
N ASP A 15 -8.12 -6.52 -3.89
CA ASP A 15 -8.43 -5.97 -5.20
C ASP A 15 -9.93 -6.10 -5.55
N GLU A 16 -10.67 -7.05 -4.96
CA GLU A 16 -12.12 -7.15 -5.15
C GLU A 16 -12.86 -6.05 -4.39
N ASN A 17 -12.41 -5.72 -3.18
CA ASN A 17 -13.01 -4.68 -2.35
C ASN A 17 -12.49 -3.27 -2.69
N ASN A 18 -11.31 -3.17 -3.28
CA ASN A 18 -10.62 -1.93 -3.61
C ASN A 18 -10.08 -2.07 -5.06
N PRO A 19 -10.98 -2.12 -6.05
CA PRO A 19 -10.57 -2.21 -7.43
C PRO A 19 -9.73 -0.99 -7.79
N LEU A 20 -8.70 -1.23 -8.61
CA LEU A 20 -7.92 -0.15 -9.18
C LEU A 20 -8.83 0.69 -10.07
N ARG A 21 -8.85 1.99 -9.83
CA ARG A 21 -9.62 2.94 -10.62
C ARG A 21 -9.00 3.13 -12.01
N GLU A 22 -9.83 3.46 -12.98
CA GLU A 22 -9.37 3.73 -14.36
C GLU A 22 -8.47 4.97 -14.46
N ASP A 23 -8.62 5.90 -13.52
CA ASP A 23 -7.87 7.15 -13.40
C ASP A 23 -6.69 7.07 -12.42
N ALA A 24 -6.31 5.88 -11.97
CA ALA A 24 -5.21 5.70 -11.03
C ALA A 24 -3.86 6.19 -11.60
N VAL A 25 -3.10 6.93 -10.79
CA VAL A 25 -1.81 7.51 -11.19
C VAL A 25 -0.66 6.68 -10.64
N PHE A 26 0.35 6.40 -11.48
CA PHE A 26 1.47 5.53 -11.15
C PHE A 26 2.79 6.30 -11.08
N TYR A 27 3.52 6.12 -9.98
CA TYR A 27 4.86 6.65 -9.76
C TYR A 27 5.84 5.49 -9.63
N ARG A 28 7.06 5.64 -10.16
CA ARG A 28 8.06 4.56 -10.26
C ARG A 28 9.42 5.00 -9.76
N ALA A 29 10.06 4.14 -8.97
CA ALA A 29 11.43 4.31 -8.50
C ALA A 29 12.13 2.94 -8.49
N ASN A 30 13.47 2.94 -8.53
CA ASN A 30 14.24 1.72 -8.37
C ASN A 30 14.82 1.67 -6.95
N ASN A 31 14.68 0.54 -6.28
CA ASN A 31 15.39 0.33 -5.02
C ASN A 31 16.90 0.08 -5.24
N ALA A 32 17.66 0.06 -4.15
CA ALA A 32 19.11 -0.18 -4.18
C ALA A 32 19.50 -1.52 -4.82
N ARG A 33 18.57 -2.47 -4.97
CA ARG A 33 18.75 -3.76 -5.64
C ARG A 33 18.38 -3.73 -7.13
N GLY A 34 18.07 -2.56 -7.67
CA GLY A 34 17.65 -2.37 -9.06
C GLY A 34 16.26 -2.92 -9.37
N LYS A 35 15.40 -3.13 -8.35
CA LYS A 35 14.01 -3.53 -8.56
C LYS A 35 13.10 -2.31 -8.67
N THR A 36 12.27 -2.31 -9.71
CA THR A 36 11.21 -1.31 -9.87
C THR A 36 10.19 -1.47 -8.76
N CYS A 37 9.94 -0.37 -8.06
CA CYS A 37 8.94 -0.22 -7.04
C CYS A 37 7.93 0.84 -7.52
N GLU A 38 6.65 0.60 -7.29
CA GLU A 38 5.57 1.47 -7.74
C GLU A 38 4.78 2.03 -6.56
N LEU A 39 4.39 3.30 -6.65
CA LEU A 39 3.34 3.87 -5.82
C LEU A 39 2.16 4.19 -6.73
N VAL A 40 0.97 3.79 -6.32
CA VAL A 40 -0.27 4.05 -7.04
C VAL A 40 -1.12 5.01 -6.21
N ASP A 41 -1.46 6.17 -6.76
CA ASP A 41 -2.56 6.97 -6.26
C ASP A 41 -3.87 6.38 -6.82
N ASN A 42 -4.62 5.70 -5.96
CA ASN A 42 -5.94 5.14 -6.27
C ASN A 42 -7.08 5.96 -5.64
N THR A 43 -6.80 7.19 -5.17
CA THR A 43 -7.79 8.01 -4.45
C THR A 43 -8.78 8.68 -5.39
N GLY A 44 -8.37 9.00 -6.63
CA GLY A 44 -9.11 9.85 -7.56
C GLY A 44 -9.07 11.34 -7.19
N ASN A 45 -8.32 11.73 -6.15
CA ASN A 45 -8.19 13.12 -5.72
C ASN A 45 -7.07 13.88 -6.46
N ASN A 46 -6.33 13.20 -7.35
CA ASN A 46 -5.20 13.75 -8.08
C ASN A 46 -4.18 14.38 -7.12
N LEU A 47 -3.63 13.53 -6.24
CA LEU A 47 -2.69 13.95 -5.20
C LEU A 47 -1.47 14.65 -5.79
N ASP A 48 -0.84 15.53 -5.01
CA ASP A 48 0.34 16.25 -5.46
C ASP A 48 1.45 15.27 -5.86
N ALA A 49 1.94 15.42 -7.09
CA ALA A 49 2.92 14.51 -7.66
C ALA A 49 4.25 14.55 -6.92
N THR A 50 4.64 15.69 -6.34
CA THR A 50 5.87 15.80 -5.56
C THR A 50 5.72 15.03 -4.26
N GLU A 51 4.61 15.20 -3.53
CA GLU A 51 4.34 14.44 -2.30
C GLU A 51 4.29 12.92 -2.56
N CYS A 52 3.63 12.49 -3.64
CA CYS A 52 3.60 11.08 -4.06
C CYS A 52 5.01 10.54 -4.35
N ASN A 53 5.86 11.30 -5.03
CA ASN A 53 7.25 10.89 -5.27
C ASN A 53 8.07 10.84 -3.98
N ASP A 54 7.88 11.79 -3.05
CA ASP A 54 8.56 11.80 -1.76
C ASP A 54 8.16 10.61 -0.89
N ILE A 55 6.88 10.22 -0.91
CA ILE A 55 6.40 8.99 -0.28
C ILE A 55 7.09 7.77 -0.91
N LEU A 56 7.08 7.65 -2.24
CA LEU A 56 7.71 6.53 -2.93
C LEU A 56 9.20 6.42 -2.62
N ASN A 57 9.93 7.55 -2.66
CA ASN A 57 11.34 7.59 -2.34
C ASN A 57 11.58 7.19 -0.88
N SER A 58 10.78 7.68 0.06
CA SER A 58 10.87 7.28 1.47
C SER A 58 10.66 5.77 1.66
N LEU A 59 9.68 5.17 0.97
CA LEU A 59 9.45 3.72 1.02
C LEU A 59 10.64 2.93 0.46
N VAL A 60 11.25 3.42 -0.62
CA VAL A 60 12.44 2.82 -1.22
C VAL A 60 13.66 2.94 -0.31
N GLU A 61 13.93 4.12 0.24
CA GLU A 61 15.06 4.40 1.13
C GLU A 61 15.01 3.56 2.41
N ASN A 62 13.80 3.33 2.94
CA ASN A 62 13.59 2.50 4.12
C ASN A 62 13.53 0.99 3.82
N ASP A 63 13.82 0.56 2.58
CA ASP A 63 13.74 -0.83 2.09
C ASP A 63 12.41 -1.51 2.47
N VAL A 64 11.31 -0.74 2.39
CA VAL A 64 9.96 -1.23 2.70
C VAL A 64 9.51 -2.27 1.67
N PHE A 65 9.92 -2.09 0.41
CA PHE A 65 9.64 -3.03 -0.67
C PHE A 65 10.53 -4.29 -0.61
N GLY A 66 9.96 -5.40 -1.06
CA GLY A 66 10.69 -6.64 -1.34
C GLY A 66 10.72 -7.65 -0.19
N PHE A 67 9.84 -7.50 0.82
CA PHE A 67 9.62 -8.37 2.00
C PHE A 67 10.82 -9.23 2.42
N ARG A 68 11.53 -8.80 3.47
CA ARG A 68 12.58 -9.60 4.15
C ARG A 68 11.95 -10.70 5.02
N THR A 69 12.38 -11.94 4.83
CA THR A 69 12.10 -13.05 5.76
C THR A 69 12.94 -12.87 7.03
N LEU A 70 12.36 -12.33 8.08
CA LEU A 70 12.86 -12.54 9.44
C LEU A 70 11.79 -13.32 10.19
N SER A 71 11.86 -14.66 10.05
CA SER A 71 11.25 -15.56 11.03
C SER A 71 12.06 -15.41 12.32
N ALA A 72 11.61 -14.55 13.23
CA ALA A 72 12.24 -14.40 14.54
C ALA A 72 11.62 -15.32 15.60
N ASN A 73 10.44 -15.92 15.37
CA ASN A 73 9.83 -16.88 16.27
C ASN A 73 8.93 -17.84 15.47
N GLY A 74 9.22 -19.14 15.56
CA GLY A 74 8.67 -20.21 14.73
C GLY A 74 7.18 -20.52 14.94
N GLY A 75 6.32 -19.59 14.56
CA GLY A 75 4.88 -19.81 14.55
C GLY A 75 4.13 -18.51 14.36
N ASP A 76 4.10 -18.00 13.13
CA ASP A 76 2.89 -17.38 12.57
C ASP A 76 3.08 -17.22 11.06
N ALA A 77 2.03 -17.49 10.30
CA ALA A 77 2.05 -17.43 8.85
C ALA A 77 2.11 -15.95 8.43
N ILE A 78 3.32 -15.41 8.26
CA ILE A 78 3.49 -14.11 7.61
C ILE A 78 2.91 -14.27 6.20
N ARG A 79 1.72 -13.70 5.97
CA ARG A 79 1.11 -13.56 4.64
C ARG A 79 2.11 -12.80 3.77
N MET A 80 2.93 -13.55 3.03
CA MET A 80 4.09 -13.08 2.25
C MET A 80 3.70 -12.16 1.09
N ASP A 81 2.41 -11.94 0.87
CA ASP A 81 1.82 -11.16 -0.20
C ASP A 81 1.54 -9.69 0.19
N ARG A 82 1.40 -9.36 1.49
CA ARG A 82 0.96 -8.04 1.94
C ARG A 82 1.44 -7.70 3.35
N ARG A 83 1.92 -6.47 3.57
CA ARG A 83 1.95 -5.87 4.92
C ARG A 83 0.74 -4.98 5.08
N GLU A 84 0.00 -5.21 6.15
CA GLU A 84 -1.20 -4.45 6.50
C GLU A 84 -0.93 -2.94 6.59
N SER A 85 -1.97 -2.20 6.26
CA SER A 85 -2.04 -0.78 6.00
C SER A 85 -1.31 0.09 7.02
N THR A 86 -0.44 0.98 6.54
CA THR A 86 0.02 2.15 7.30
C THR A 86 -0.80 3.37 6.88
N HIS A 87 -0.76 4.46 7.64
CA HIS A 87 -1.41 5.71 7.25
C HIS A 87 -0.38 6.68 6.67
N VAL A 88 -0.80 7.50 5.72
CA VAL A 88 0.01 8.58 5.16
C VAL A 88 -0.83 9.85 5.07
N GLN A 89 -0.22 10.99 5.40
CA GLN A 89 -0.84 12.29 5.21
C GLN A 89 -0.31 12.90 3.90
N VAL A 90 -1.21 13.41 3.07
CA VAL A 90 -0.89 14.13 1.83
C VAL A 90 -1.68 15.42 1.86
N GLY A 91 -0.99 16.56 1.85
CA GLY A 91 -1.60 17.83 2.22
C GLY A 91 -2.24 17.79 3.61
N ASP A 92 -3.54 18.11 3.68
CA ASP A 92 -4.33 18.13 4.93
C ASP A 92 -5.10 16.83 5.19
N ASP A 93 -5.07 15.88 4.26
CA ASP A 93 -5.90 14.68 4.29
C ASP A 93 -5.09 13.44 4.67
N LEU A 94 -5.75 12.53 5.39
CA LEU A 94 -5.19 11.24 5.79
C LEU A 94 -5.71 10.14 4.86
N TYR A 95 -4.79 9.28 4.42
CA TYR A 95 -5.06 8.17 3.50
C TYR A 95 -4.54 6.84 4.06
N ARG A 96 -5.10 5.74 3.54
CA ARG A 96 -4.56 4.40 3.77
C ARG A 96 -3.45 4.12 2.78
N LEU A 97 -2.31 3.66 3.27
CA LEU A 97 -1.19 3.19 2.45
C LEU A 97 -1.05 1.68 2.59
N VAL A 98 -1.35 0.97 1.52
CA VAL A 98 -1.30 -0.49 1.46
C VAL A 98 -0.05 -0.92 0.71
N VAL A 99 0.79 -1.73 1.35
CA VAL A 99 2.10 -2.12 0.80
C VAL A 99 2.11 -3.59 0.39
N PHE A 100 2.31 -3.80 -0.90
CA PHE A 100 2.61 -5.07 -1.54
C PHE A 100 4.12 -5.21 -1.76
N ARG A 101 4.54 -6.36 -2.35
CA ARG A 101 5.96 -6.69 -2.49
C ARG A 101 6.78 -5.63 -3.21
N TYR A 102 6.28 -5.07 -4.32
CA TYR A 102 6.98 -4.03 -5.08
C TYR A 102 6.03 -2.91 -5.52
N GLN A 103 4.87 -2.82 -4.87
CA GLN A 103 3.86 -1.82 -5.16
C GLN A 103 3.28 -1.34 -3.84
N ALA A 104 3.03 -0.05 -3.71
CA ALA A 104 2.21 0.52 -2.65
C ALA A 104 1.01 1.23 -3.30
N ARG A 105 -0.13 1.24 -2.62
CA ARG A 105 -1.33 1.95 -3.06
C ARG A 105 -1.80 2.91 -1.99
N ILE A 106 -2.09 4.15 -2.39
CA ILE A 106 -2.78 5.14 -1.59
C ILE A 106 -4.27 4.99 -1.88
N GLU A 107 -5.05 4.74 -0.83
CA GLU A 107 -6.49 4.52 -0.89
C GLU A 107 -7.19 5.49 0.06
N LEU A 108 -8.44 5.83 -0.27
CA LEU A 108 -9.36 6.41 0.71
C LEU A 108 -9.62 5.41 1.84
N PHE A 109 -10.11 5.89 2.99
CA PHE A 109 -10.51 5.04 4.13
C PHE A 109 -11.80 4.24 3.87
#